data_AF-A0A375GQ13-F1
#
_entry.id   AF-A0A375GQ13-F1
#
_cell.length_a   1.000
_cell.length_b   1.000
_cell.length_c   1.000
_cell.angle_alpha   90.00
_cell.angle_beta   90.00
_cell.angle_gamma   90.00
#
_symmetry.space_group_name_H-M   'P 1'
#
loop_
_entity.id
_entity.type
_entity.pdbx_description
1 polymer ?
#
loop_
_entity_poly.entity_id
_entity_poly.type
_entity_poly.pdbx_seq_one_letter_code
_entity_poly.pdbx_strand_id
1 'polypeptide(L)'
;MSGVTRATAPSDFLGALARIEASDLPDYQPEVAAFYQLRLVTLHLLSKGAVTPQIYAHTNNVAGVRWLPAIADEQVKGVVHAVALPPRLLTVDGQSRPRKTVERYAGALHLCSVWLTHYVRTWAGSPNGDMILGLFFTDNYAHFDRPGEGAIPGAIQTSLSAFHLAERRFSPVLRVDDIGAGFTVDIDVQDREHPTREPTALATVIADNQWGKHRYAVLQTISVLDQHCPPINDYVQREARTPIAVSSAQLPSWLNDTLPVLRLMGIRSLLPKGMEALLRPKLSMRIAGQPPSTVSWFRADDLFSFDWQIAIGDHILGKREFEQLVQGASGVLRIKDEYVYLDPKELASLSAALAAPPKVTAPELLRIAIAGELDGAAIARDKNAEAILRKLQDIEPCSLPDGLEAQLRPYQERGFNWLFRNACIGFGSVIADDMGLGKTLQVIAAILALKQVGALDAAKAR
;
A
#
# COMPACT_ATOMS: atom_id res chain seq x y z
N MET A 1 44.10 -1.72 -20.05
CA MET A 1 43.03 -2.72 -20.25
C MET A 1 43.21 -3.86 -19.25
N SER A 2 42.84 -3.65 -18.00
CA SER A 2 42.75 -4.70 -16.98
C SER A 2 41.39 -5.40 -17.08
N GLY A 3 41.19 -6.15 -18.16
CA GLY A 3 40.04 -7.05 -18.24
C GLY A 3 40.13 -8.16 -17.20
N VAL A 4 39.01 -8.81 -16.91
CA VAL A 4 38.93 -10.03 -16.09
C VAL A 4 39.59 -11.20 -16.86
N THR A 5 40.89 -11.14 -17.07
CA THR A 5 41.64 -12.03 -17.98
C THR A 5 42.20 -13.28 -17.29
N ARG A 6 42.01 -13.42 -15.96
CA ARG A 6 42.57 -14.51 -15.15
C ARG A 6 41.55 -15.34 -14.38
N ALA A 7 40.25 -15.15 -14.60
CA ALA A 7 39.23 -15.94 -13.89
C ALA A 7 39.13 -17.34 -14.51
N THR A 8 39.54 -18.36 -13.76
CA THR A 8 39.46 -19.78 -14.16
C THR A 8 38.29 -20.52 -13.53
N ALA A 9 37.76 -20.00 -12.41
CA ALA A 9 36.56 -20.48 -11.75
C ALA A 9 35.51 -19.36 -11.58
N PRO A 10 34.21 -19.70 -11.46
CA PRO A 10 33.14 -18.72 -11.21
C PRO A 10 33.37 -17.85 -9.96
N SER A 11 34.00 -18.41 -8.92
CA SER A 11 34.39 -17.69 -7.69
C SER A 11 35.41 -16.58 -7.96
N ASP A 12 36.39 -16.84 -8.83
CA ASP A 12 37.44 -15.87 -9.18
C ASP A 12 36.86 -14.71 -9.98
N PHE A 13 35.90 -15.02 -10.86
CA PHE A 13 35.16 -14.04 -11.64
C PHE A 13 34.33 -13.10 -10.74
N LEU A 14 33.57 -13.66 -9.78
CA LEU A 14 32.81 -12.88 -8.82
C LEU A 14 33.70 -12.02 -7.91
N GLY A 15 34.86 -12.55 -7.51
CA GLY A 15 35.88 -11.80 -6.76
C GLY A 15 36.47 -10.65 -7.56
N ALA A 16 36.69 -10.83 -8.87
CA ALA A 16 37.15 -9.76 -9.76
C ALA A 16 36.08 -8.67 -9.94
N LEU A 17 34.82 -9.05 -10.17
CA LEU A 17 33.70 -8.10 -10.26
C LEU A 17 33.51 -7.28 -8.99
N ALA A 18 33.78 -7.87 -7.82
CA ALA A 18 33.67 -7.18 -6.53
C ALA A 18 34.69 -6.05 -6.35
N ARG A 19 35.77 -6.04 -7.14
CA ARG A 19 36.84 -5.02 -7.06
C ARG A 19 36.65 -3.87 -8.05
N ILE A 20 35.65 -3.94 -8.93
CA ILE A 20 35.34 -2.88 -9.89
C ILE A 20 34.59 -1.76 -9.18
N GLU A 21 35.06 -0.52 -9.32
CA GLU A 21 34.31 0.66 -8.86
C GLU A 21 33.25 1.07 -9.88
N ALA A 22 32.11 1.58 -9.41
CA ALA A 22 31.00 1.95 -10.28
C ALA A 22 31.36 3.08 -11.27
N SER A 23 32.30 3.95 -10.90
CA SER A 23 32.84 5.03 -11.74
C SER A 23 33.57 4.50 -12.98
N ASP A 24 34.15 3.31 -12.89
CA ASP A 24 35.03 2.76 -13.92
C ASP A 24 34.26 1.95 -14.97
N LEU A 25 32.96 1.68 -14.73
CA LEU A 25 32.10 0.87 -15.62
C LEU A 25 32.10 1.31 -17.09
N PRO A 26 32.15 2.62 -17.45
CA PRO A 26 32.23 3.05 -18.84
C PRO A 26 33.48 2.55 -19.58
N ASP A 27 34.55 2.22 -18.85
CA ASP A 27 35.83 1.76 -19.41
C ASP A 27 35.89 0.24 -19.61
N TYR A 28 34.87 -0.50 -19.16
CA TYR A 28 34.77 -1.95 -19.30
C TYR A 28 33.88 -2.37 -20.47
N GLN A 29 34.05 -3.62 -20.91
CA GLN A 29 33.18 -4.23 -21.91
C GLN A 29 31.73 -4.31 -21.40
N PRO A 30 30.71 -4.17 -22.28
CA PRO A 30 29.30 -4.21 -21.90
C PRO A 30 28.90 -5.46 -21.11
N GLU A 31 29.52 -6.61 -21.39
CA GLU A 31 29.31 -7.86 -20.67
C GLU A 31 29.77 -7.76 -19.21
N VAL A 32 30.92 -7.15 -18.96
CA VAL A 32 31.46 -6.94 -17.61
C VAL A 32 30.58 -5.98 -16.83
N ALA A 33 30.14 -4.88 -17.46
CA ALA A 33 29.20 -3.94 -16.84
C ALA A 33 27.86 -4.62 -16.51
N ALA A 34 27.34 -5.46 -17.40
CA ALA A 34 26.12 -6.23 -17.18
C ALA A 34 26.27 -7.22 -16.01
N PHE A 35 27.40 -7.92 -15.92
CA PHE A 35 27.70 -8.82 -14.81
C PHE A 35 27.88 -8.06 -13.48
N TYR A 36 28.48 -6.87 -13.49
CA TYR A 36 28.55 -6.02 -12.30
C TYR A 36 27.14 -5.64 -11.80
N GLN A 37 26.26 -5.19 -12.70
CA GLN A 37 24.87 -4.84 -12.36
C GLN A 37 24.09 -6.03 -11.83
N LEU A 38 24.20 -7.18 -12.51
CA LEU A 38 23.58 -8.42 -12.08
C LEU A 38 24.05 -8.83 -10.67
N ARG A 39 25.30 -8.51 -10.29
CA ARG A 39 25.88 -8.90 -9.00
C ARG A 39 25.24 -8.05 -7.92
N LEU A 40 25.13 -6.74 -8.15
CA LEU A 40 24.44 -5.82 -7.25
C LEU A 40 22.98 -6.23 -7.05
N VAL A 41 22.26 -6.54 -8.14
CA VAL A 41 20.87 -7.03 -8.06
C VAL A 41 20.79 -8.31 -7.24
N THR A 42 21.66 -9.28 -7.52
CA THR A 42 21.67 -10.57 -6.80
C THR A 42 21.91 -10.39 -5.30
N LEU A 43 22.89 -9.56 -4.93
CA LEU A 43 23.20 -9.25 -3.53
C LEU A 43 22.07 -8.48 -2.86
N HIS A 44 21.44 -7.55 -3.57
CA HIS A 44 20.29 -6.80 -3.07
C HIS A 44 19.13 -7.74 -2.76
N LEU A 45 18.75 -8.61 -3.69
CA LEU A 45 17.71 -9.62 -3.50
C LEU A 45 18.00 -10.52 -2.30
N LEU A 46 19.24 -11.00 -2.18
CA LEU A 46 19.65 -11.85 -1.06
C LEU A 46 19.58 -11.10 0.29
N SER A 47 20.06 -9.86 0.36
CA SER A 47 20.00 -9.04 1.59
C SER A 47 18.58 -8.70 2.04
N LYS A 48 17.62 -8.67 1.10
CA LYS A 48 16.19 -8.49 1.38
C LYS A 48 15.46 -9.81 1.64
N GLY A 49 16.13 -10.96 1.51
CA GLY A 49 15.49 -12.27 1.59
C GLY A 49 14.52 -12.56 0.44
N ALA A 50 14.59 -11.81 -0.66
CA ALA A 50 13.72 -11.91 -1.82
C ALA A 50 14.13 -13.05 -2.77
N VAL A 51 14.35 -14.24 -2.21
CA VAL A 51 14.88 -15.42 -2.90
C VAL A 51 14.08 -16.66 -2.52
N THR A 52 13.89 -17.57 -3.47
CA THR A 52 13.13 -18.81 -3.27
C THR A 52 13.94 -20.02 -3.72
N PRO A 53 13.91 -21.14 -2.99
CA PRO A 53 14.55 -22.36 -3.42
C PRO A 53 13.66 -23.11 -4.42
N GLN A 54 14.29 -23.87 -5.31
CA GLN A 54 13.64 -24.77 -6.25
C GLN A 54 14.43 -26.06 -6.37
N ILE A 55 13.77 -27.18 -6.13
CA ILE A 55 14.32 -28.51 -6.35
C ILE A 55 14.18 -28.92 -7.82
N TYR A 56 15.19 -29.60 -8.36
CA TYR A 56 15.17 -30.17 -9.69
C TYR A 56 15.79 -31.58 -9.68
N ALA A 57 15.29 -32.45 -10.54
CA ALA A 57 15.86 -33.78 -10.73
C ALA A 57 17.12 -33.69 -11.61
N HIS A 58 18.20 -34.34 -11.19
CA HIS A 58 19.44 -34.45 -11.97
C HIS A 58 19.50 -35.78 -12.73
N THR A 59 19.25 -36.88 -12.02
CA THR A 59 19.09 -38.26 -12.55
C THR A 59 18.08 -39.02 -11.69
N ASN A 60 17.82 -40.29 -12.01
CA ASN A 60 17.04 -41.16 -11.10
C ASN A 60 17.70 -41.14 -9.70
N ASN A 61 16.89 -40.87 -8.66
CA ASN A 61 17.29 -40.74 -7.25
C ASN A 61 18.29 -39.62 -6.89
N VAL A 62 18.61 -38.71 -7.82
CA VAL A 62 19.49 -37.57 -7.52
C VAL A 62 18.74 -36.26 -7.73
N ALA A 63 18.66 -35.45 -6.69
CA ALA A 63 18.07 -34.12 -6.77
C ALA A 63 19.07 -33.04 -6.38
N GLY A 64 18.94 -31.88 -7.01
CA GLY A 64 19.65 -30.65 -6.66
C GLY A 64 18.67 -29.57 -6.25
N VAL A 65 19.14 -28.60 -5.47
CA VAL A 65 18.40 -27.36 -5.19
C VAL A 65 19.15 -26.19 -5.82
N ARG A 66 18.38 -25.26 -6.39
CA ARG A 66 18.86 -23.95 -6.83
C ARG A 66 18.05 -22.86 -6.16
N TRP A 67 18.63 -21.67 -6.05
CA TRP A 67 17.99 -20.49 -5.49
C TRP A 67 17.63 -19.55 -6.64
N LEU A 68 16.45 -18.97 -6.60
CA LEU A 68 15.88 -18.11 -7.64
C LEU A 68 15.46 -16.78 -7.02
N PRO A 69 15.43 -15.68 -7.79
CA PRO A 69 14.70 -14.48 -7.38
C PRO A 69 13.24 -14.82 -7.07
N ALA A 70 12.65 -14.21 -6.05
CA ALA A 70 11.23 -14.37 -5.71
C ALA A 70 10.32 -13.63 -6.71
N ILE A 71 10.23 -14.11 -7.95
CA ILE A 71 9.52 -13.43 -9.05
C ILE A 71 7.98 -13.40 -8.92
N ALA A 72 7.43 -14.05 -7.89
CA ALA A 72 6.04 -13.88 -7.49
C ALA A 72 5.73 -12.43 -7.08
N ASP A 73 6.73 -11.70 -6.59
CA ASP A 73 6.65 -10.27 -6.29
C ASP A 73 6.98 -9.43 -7.55
N GLU A 74 6.08 -8.52 -7.94
CA GLU A 74 6.24 -7.70 -9.14
C GLU A 74 7.39 -6.68 -9.02
N GLN A 75 7.76 -6.23 -7.82
CA GLN A 75 8.94 -5.38 -7.62
C GLN A 75 10.21 -6.18 -7.89
N VAL A 76 10.31 -7.41 -7.37
CA VAL A 76 11.45 -8.30 -7.63
C VAL A 76 11.60 -8.58 -9.12
N LYS A 77 10.49 -8.90 -9.78
CA LYS A 77 10.43 -9.12 -11.22
C LYS A 77 10.88 -7.89 -12.01
N GLY A 78 10.42 -6.69 -11.62
CA GLY A 78 10.85 -5.42 -12.22
C GLY A 78 12.35 -5.17 -12.09
N VAL A 79 12.92 -5.43 -10.91
CA VAL A 79 14.37 -5.30 -10.65
C VAL A 79 15.18 -6.26 -11.53
N VAL A 80 14.76 -7.53 -11.65
CA VAL A 80 15.46 -8.50 -12.52
C VAL A 80 15.32 -8.11 -14.00
N HIS A 81 14.15 -7.62 -14.42
CA HIS A 81 13.91 -7.17 -15.78
C HIS A 81 14.75 -5.94 -16.17
N ALA A 82 15.04 -5.06 -15.22
CA ALA A 82 15.86 -3.88 -15.43
C ALA A 82 17.33 -4.20 -15.77
N VAL A 83 17.81 -5.43 -15.48
CA VAL A 83 19.19 -5.83 -15.79
C VAL A 83 19.42 -5.81 -17.31
N ALA A 84 20.36 -4.98 -17.75
CA ALA A 84 20.77 -4.85 -19.13
C ALA A 84 21.78 -5.93 -19.51
N LEU A 85 21.29 -7.11 -19.91
CA LEU A 85 22.15 -8.15 -20.48
C LEU A 85 22.34 -7.96 -21.98
N PRO A 86 23.58 -8.02 -22.49
CA PRO A 86 23.86 -8.08 -23.92
C PRO A 86 23.16 -9.27 -24.59
N PRO A 87 22.70 -9.13 -25.85
CA PRO A 87 22.15 -10.24 -26.60
C PRO A 87 23.23 -11.32 -26.81
N ARG A 88 22.82 -12.60 -26.79
CA ARG A 88 23.70 -13.77 -26.96
C ARG A 88 24.70 -14.07 -25.84
N LEU A 89 24.59 -13.40 -24.69
CA LEU A 89 25.42 -13.72 -23.52
C LEU A 89 25.25 -15.16 -23.03
N LEU A 90 24.04 -15.72 -23.16
CA LEU A 90 23.72 -17.09 -22.79
C LEU A 90 23.21 -17.90 -23.98
N THR A 91 23.80 -19.07 -24.17
CA THR A 91 23.34 -20.10 -25.10
C THR A 91 23.13 -21.40 -24.34
N VAL A 92 22.01 -22.06 -24.60
CA VAL A 92 21.75 -23.40 -24.04
C VAL A 92 22.10 -24.43 -25.10
N ASP A 93 23.00 -25.35 -24.74
CA ASP A 93 23.29 -26.56 -25.51
C ASP A 93 22.22 -27.62 -25.18
N GLY A 94 21.38 -27.95 -26.16
CA GLY A 94 20.48 -29.10 -26.04
C GLY A 94 21.26 -30.36 -26.44
N GLN A 95 21.15 -31.44 -25.66
CA GLN A 95 21.81 -32.73 -25.93
C GLN A 95 21.59 -33.28 -27.36
N SER A 96 20.62 -32.75 -28.13
CA SER A 96 20.41 -33.07 -29.56
C SER A 96 19.78 -31.91 -30.38
N ARG A 97 19.89 -30.65 -29.94
CA ARG A 97 19.28 -29.47 -30.62
C ARG A 97 20.31 -28.36 -30.84
N PRO A 98 20.18 -27.55 -31.91
CA PRO A 98 21.10 -26.44 -32.18
C PRO A 98 21.10 -25.43 -31.02
N ARG A 99 22.26 -24.81 -30.77
CA ARG A 99 22.45 -23.74 -29.78
C ARG A 99 21.38 -22.67 -29.95
N LYS A 100 20.55 -22.49 -28.92
CA LYS A 100 19.54 -21.43 -28.91
C LYS A 100 19.99 -20.32 -27.97
N THR A 101 19.97 -19.09 -28.46
CA THR A 101 20.14 -17.90 -27.62
C THR A 101 18.96 -17.78 -26.67
N VAL A 102 19.26 -17.60 -25.39
CA VAL A 102 18.24 -17.39 -24.35
C VAL A 102 17.71 -15.96 -24.45
N GLU A 103 16.41 -15.79 -24.27
CA GLU A 103 15.79 -14.46 -24.16
C GLU A 103 16.43 -13.66 -23.01
N ARG A 104 16.55 -12.33 -23.17
CA ARG A 104 17.22 -11.45 -22.19
C ARG A 104 16.73 -11.66 -20.76
N TYR A 105 15.42 -11.65 -20.53
CA TYR A 105 14.85 -11.81 -19.20
C TYR A 105 15.11 -13.20 -18.60
N ALA A 106 14.88 -14.26 -19.39
CA ALA A 106 15.21 -15.63 -18.98
C ALA A 106 16.71 -15.80 -18.68
N GLY A 107 17.58 -15.13 -19.44
CA GLY A 107 19.01 -15.10 -19.20
C GLY A 107 19.36 -14.43 -17.86
N ALA A 108 18.72 -13.31 -17.53
CA ALA A 108 18.90 -12.63 -16.25
C ALA A 108 18.47 -13.51 -15.08
N LEU A 109 17.32 -14.18 -15.18
CA LEU A 109 16.87 -15.14 -14.18
C LEU A 109 17.85 -16.28 -13.98
N HIS A 110 18.35 -16.88 -15.06
CA HIS A 110 19.31 -17.97 -14.98
C HIS A 110 20.62 -17.55 -14.32
N LEU A 111 21.19 -16.40 -14.70
CA LEU A 111 22.43 -15.92 -14.11
C LEU A 111 22.25 -15.50 -12.65
N CYS A 112 21.14 -14.81 -12.32
CA CYS A 112 20.74 -14.54 -10.94
C CYS A 112 20.69 -15.85 -10.15
N SER A 113 20.08 -16.90 -10.70
CA SER A 113 19.97 -18.19 -10.02
C SER A 113 21.33 -18.81 -9.69
N VAL A 114 22.23 -18.82 -10.67
CA VAL A 114 23.60 -19.35 -10.49
C VAL A 114 24.32 -18.59 -9.37
N TRP A 115 24.23 -17.27 -9.36
CA TRP A 115 24.91 -16.44 -8.36
C TRP A 115 24.27 -16.49 -6.99
N LEU A 116 22.93 -16.51 -6.91
CA LEU A 116 22.21 -16.74 -5.66
C LEU A 116 22.62 -18.07 -5.05
N THR A 117 22.60 -19.16 -5.83
CA THR A 117 23.02 -20.47 -5.35
C THR A 117 24.47 -20.45 -4.89
N HIS A 118 25.37 -19.78 -5.62
CA HIS A 118 26.76 -19.65 -5.21
C HIS A 118 26.90 -18.90 -3.88
N TYR A 119 26.25 -17.74 -3.72
CA TYR A 119 26.35 -16.94 -2.50
C TYR A 119 25.74 -17.64 -1.29
N VAL A 120 24.54 -18.23 -1.44
CA VAL A 120 23.91 -19.00 -0.36
C VAL A 120 24.82 -20.15 0.07
N ARG A 121 25.44 -20.87 -0.87
CA ARG A 121 26.35 -21.97 -0.53
C ARG A 121 27.67 -21.54 0.09
N THR A 122 28.22 -20.42 -0.36
CA THR A 122 29.50 -19.92 0.13
C THR A 122 29.39 -19.32 1.52
N TRP A 123 28.22 -18.77 1.87
CA TRP A 123 27.99 -18.10 3.15
C TRP A 123 27.18 -18.92 4.16
N ALA A 124 26.62 -20.04 3.74
CA ALA A 124 25.99 -20.98 4.66
C ALA A 124 27.02 -21.59 5.63
N GLY A 125 26.64 -21.72 6.90
CA GLY A 125 27.40 -22.52 7.86
C GLY A 125 27.28 -24.02 7.54
N SER A 126 28.18 -24.84 8.11
CA SER A 126 28.12 -26.29 7.94
C SER A 126 26.82 -26.84 8.54
N PRO A 127 25.96 -27.51 7.76
CA PRO A 127 24.86 -28.26 8.31
C PRO A 127 25.46 -29.43 9.09
N ASN A 128 25.03 -29.64 10.33
CA ASN A 128 25.57 -30.67 11.25
C ASN A 128 25.21 -32.10 10.82
N GLY A 129 25.55 -32.50 9.59
CA GLY A 129 25.28 -33.82 9.03
C GLY A 129 23.85 -34.04 8.51
N ASP A 130 23.00 -33.01 8.51
CA ASP A 130 21.64 -33.10 7.96
C ASP A 130 21.69 -33.05 6.42
N MET A 131 21.26 -34.14 5.78
CA MET A 131 21.25 -34.29 4.32
C MET A 131 20.33 -33.29 3.61
N ILE A 132 19.18 -32.95 4.21
CA ILE A 132 18.22 -32.03 3.60
C ILE A 132 18.77 -30.61 3.69
N LEU A 133 19.29 -30.20 4.86
CA LEU A 133 19.95 -28.90 4.98
C LEU A 133 21.21 -28.82 4.11
N GLY A 134 21.96 -29.91 4.02
CA GLY A 134 23.06 -30.09 3.08
C GLY A 134 22.64 -29.76 1.65
N LEU A 135 21.58 -30.38 1.15
CA LEU A 135 21.05 -30.15 -0.20
C LEU A 135 20.71 -28.68 -0.49
N PHE A 136 20.15 -27.95 0.48
CA PHE A 136 19.75 -26.55 0.29
C PHE A 136 20.94 -25.58 0.36
N PHE A 137 21.90 -25.86 1.23
CA PHE A 137 22.86 -24.85 1.69
C PHE A 137 24.32 -25.17 1.41
N THR A 138 24.73 -26.42 1.18
CA THR A 138 26.15 -26.76 0.96
C THR A 138 26.37 -27.67 -0.23
N ASP A 139 25.55 -28.69 -0.38
CA ASP A 139 25.74 -29.75 -1.35
C ASP A 139 25.17 -29.33 -2.72
N ASN A 140 25.86 -29.76 -3.79
CA ASN A 140 25.36 -29.56 -5.14
C ASN A 140 24.16 -30.47 -5.45
N TYR A 141 24.23 -31.71 -4.97
CA TYR A 141 23.25 -32.77 -5.19
C TYR A 141 23.17 -33.68 -3.96
N ALA A 142 22.00 -34.26 -3.72
CA ALA A 142 21.78 -35.31 -2.74
C ALA A 142 21.31 -36.59 -3.43
N HIS A 143 21.77 -37.72 -2.90
CA HIS A 143 21.44 -39.07 -3.35
C HIS A 143 20.38 -39.65 -2.42
N PHE A 144 19.27 -40.15 -2.99
CA PHE A 144 18.12 -40.69 -2.27
C PHE A 144 17.99 -42.20 -2.53
N ASP A 145 19.05 -42.93 -2.19
CA ASP A 145 19.19 -44.36 -2.53
C ASP A 145 18.77 -45.29 -1.39
N ARG A 146 18.52 -44.80 -0.17
CA ARG A 146 18.11 -45.67 0.95
C ARG A 146 16.61 -45.97 0.92
N PRO A 147 16.18 -47.12 1.48
CA PRO A 147 14.76 -47.45 1.60
C PRO A 147 13.99 -46.33 2.31
N GLY A 148 12.92 -45.86 1.67
CA GLY A 148 12.08 -44.75 2.17
C GLY A 148 12.51 -43.34 1.73
N GLU A 149 13.73 -43.16 1.19
CA GLU A 149 14.22 -41.84 0.75
C GLU A 149 13.64 -41.39 -0.61
N GLY A 150 13.12 -42.33 -1.41
CA GLY A 150 12.59 -42.03 -2.75
C GLY A 150 11.40 -41.07 -2.77
N ALA A 151 10.67 -40.91 -1.66
CA ALA A 151 9.57 -39.94 -1.54
C ALA A 151 10.04 -38.52 -1.15
N ILE A 152 11.28 -38.37 -0.65
CA ILE A 152 11.77 -37.09 -0.10
C ILE A 152 11.86 -35.99 -1.17
N PRO A 153 12.39 -36.21 -2.38
CA PRO A 153 12.40 -35.17 -3.41
C PRO A 153 10.99 -34.67 -3.75
N GLY A 154 10.00 -35.57 -3.81
CA GLY A 154 8.60 -35.22 -4.04
C GLY A 154 7.99 -34.44 -2.88
N ALA A 155 8.34 -34.78 -1.64
CA ALA A 155 7.91 -34.04 -0.46
C ALA A 155 8.50 -32.61 -0.46
N ILE A 156 9.80 -32.46 -0.73
CA ILE A 156 10.46 -31.15 -0.85
C ILE A 156 9.80 -30.34 -1.98
N GLN A 157 9.58 -30.95 -3.15
CA GLN A 157 8.92 -30.28 -4.26
C GLN A 157 7.52 -29.79 -3.89
N THR A 158 6.76 -30.60 -3.13
CA THR A 158 5.43 -30.23 -2.65
C THR A 158 5.50 -29.06 -1.67
N SER A 159 6.40 -29.09 -0.69
CA SER A 159 6.61 -27.99 0.26
C SER A 159 7.06 -26.68 -0.42
N LEU A 160 7.91 -26.77 -1.44
CA LEU A 160 8.39 -25.59 -2.17
C LEU A 160 7.41 -25.07 -3.21
N SER A 161 6.38 -25.84 -3.56
CA SER A 161 5.44 -25.49 -4.63
C SER A 161 4.68 -24.18 -4.35
N ALA A 162 4.49 -23.82 -3.09
CA ALA A 162 3.88 -22.58 -2.63
C ALA A 162 4.57 -21.32 -3.19
N PHE A 163 5.90 -21.34 -3.33
CA PHE A 163 6.68 -20.21 -3.85
C PHE A 163 6.55 -20.03 -5.37
N HIS A 164 6.12 -21.08 -6.07
CA HIS A 164 6.09 -21.14 -7.54
C HIS A 164 4.66 -21.18 -8.09
N LEU A 165 3.64 -20.93 -7.25
CA LEU A 165 2.24 -20.85 -7.69
C LEU A 165 2.02 -19.72 -8.69
N ALA A 166 2.78 -18.63 -8.54
CA ALA A 166 2.73 -17.46 -9.42
C ALA A 166 3.22 -17.75 -10.86
N GLU A 167 3.89 -18.87 -11.09
CA GLU A 167 4.44 -19.25 -12.40
C GLU A 167 3.56 -20.27 -13.13
N ARG A 168 2.64 -20.92 -12.41
CA ARG A 168 1.76 -21.93 -13.00
C ARG A 168 0.81 -21.29 -14.00
N ARG A 169 0.53 -21.98 -15.11
CA ARG A 169 -0.46 -21.55 -16.11
C ARG A 169 -1.82 -21.24 -15.49
N PHE A 170 -2.31 -22.16 -14.66
CA PHE A 170 -3.57 -22.01 -13.94
C PHE A 170 -3.28 -21.54 -12.52
N SER A 171 -3.69 -20.31 -12.23
CA SER A 171 -3.53 -19.69 -10.92
C SER A 171 -4.85 -19.64 -10.18
N PRO A 172 -4.88 -19.96 -8.88
CA PRO A 172 -6.07 -19.72 -8.08
C PRO A 172 -6.28 -18.21 -7.90
N VAL A 173 -7.54 -17.83 -7.81
CA VAL A 173 -8.01 -16.48 -7.49
C VAL A 173 -9.08 -16.61 -6.42
N LEU A 174 -8.92 -15.89 -5.31
CA LEU A 174 -9.89 -15.90 -4.22
C LEU A 174 -10.95 -14.85 -4.48
N ARG A 175 -12.19 -15.25 -4.71
CA ARG A 175 -13.31 -14.32 -4.87
C ARG A 175 -14.04 -14.20 -3.54
N VAL A 176 -14.18 -12.98 -3.04
CA VAL A 176 -14.98 -12.68 -1.86
C VAL A 176 -16.26 -12.02 -2.33
N ASP A 177 -17.39 -12.58 -1.94
CA ASP A 177 -18.71 -12.07 -2.24
C ASP A 177 -19.42 -11.65 -0.95
N ASP A 178 -20.15 -10.55 -1.01
CA ASP A 178 -20.98 -10.03 0.08
C ASP A 178 -22.41 -10.53 -0.09
N ILE A 179 -22.87 -11.35 0.87
CA ILE A 179 -24.21 -11.95 0.87
C ILE A 179 -25.17 -11.23 1.83
N GLY A 180 -24.80 -10.03 2.32
CA GLY A 180 -25.58 -9.20 3.23
C GLY A 180 -25.52 -9.66 4.70
N ALA A 181 -25.76 -10.95 4.97
CA ALA A 181 -25.65 -11.52 6.32
C ALA A 181 -24.20 -11.89 6.73
N GLY A 182 -23.25 -11.72 5.82
CA GLY A 182 -21.85 -12.11 5.98
C GLY A 182 -21.14 -12.15 4.63
N PHE A 183 -20.03 -12.86 4.57
CA PHE A 183 -19.21 -12.96 3.37
C PHE A 183 -19.01 -14.42 2.97
N THR A 184 -18.80 -14.66 1.69
CA THR A 184 -18.44 -15.96 1.16
C THR A 184 -17.14 -15.87 0.38
N VAL A 185 -16.31 -16.91 0.49
CA VAL A 185 -15.07 -17.02 -0.27
C VAL A 185 -15.18 -18.22 -1.21
N ASP A 186 -15.00 -17.96 -2.49
CA ASP A 186 -14.88 -18.96 -3.54
C ASP A 186 -13.48 -18.96 -4.14
N ILE A 187 -13.12 -20.08 -4.77
CA ILE A 187 -11.88 -20.20 -5.53
C ILE A 187 -12.23 -20.24 -7.02
N ASP A 188 -11.75 -19.25 -7.75
CA ASP A 188 -11.73 -19.26 -9.20
C ASP A 188 -10.34 -19.61 -9.73
N VAL A 189 -10.26 -19.94 -11.02
CA VAL A 189 -9.04 -20.33 -11.70
C VAL A 189 -8.81 -19.41 -12.89
N GLN A 190 -7.70 -18.68 -12.86
CA GLN A 190 -7.26 -17.83 -13.95
C GLN A 190 -6.31 -18.61 -14.87
N ASP A 191 -6.60 -18.65 -16.17
CA ASP A 191 -5.62 -19.04 -17.20
C ASP A 191 -4.71 -17.85 -17.52
N ARG A 192 -3.42 -17.98 -17.22
CA ARG A 192 -2.41 -16.94 -17.48
C ARG A 192 -2.05 -16.82 -18.96
N GLU A 193 -2.33 -17.83 -19.80
CA GLU A 193 -2.19 -17.67 -21.26
C GLU A 193 -3.25 -16.71 -21.83
N HIS A 194 -4.37 -16.55 -21.13
CA HIS A 194 -5.49 -15.70 -21.52
C HIS A 194 -5.87 -14.75 -20.38
N PRO A 195 -4.99 -13.79 -20.00
CA PRO A 195 -5.14 -13.00 -18.77
C PRO A 195 -6.35 -12.04 -18.79
N THR A 196 -6.89 -11.74 -19.97
CA THR A 196 -8.09 -10.90 -20.15
C THR A 196 -9.39 -11.67 -20.00
N ARG A 197 -9.34 -13.01 -19.99
CA ARG A 197 -10.52 -13.85 -19.78
C ARG A 197 -10.86 -13.86 -18.29
N GLU A 198 -12.14 -13.77 -17.97
CA GLU A 198 -12.61 -13.87 -16.59
C GLU A 198 -12.19 -15.21 -15.95
N PRO A 199 -11.83 -15.21 -14.66
CA PRO A 199 -11.56 -16.43 -13.91
C PRO A 199 -12.72 -17.42 -13.98
N THR A 200 -12.41 -18.70 -14.13
CA THR A 200 -13.42 -19.77 -14.17
C THR A 200 -13.60 -20.38 -12.78
N ALA A 201 -14.84 -20.45 -12.28
CA ALA A 201 -15.13 -21.03 -10.97
C ALA A 201 -14.62 -22.47 -10.83
N LEU A 202 -14.03 -22.81 -9.68
CA LEU A 202 -13.50 -24.15 -9.43
C LEU A 202 -14.55 -25.26 -9.60
N ALA A 203 -15.79 -25.00 -9.19
CA ALA A 203 -16.91 -25.93 -9.41
C ALA A 203 -17.07 -26.31 -10.89
N THR A 204 -16.89 -25.34 -11.80
CA THR A 204 -16.96 -25.57 -13.25
C THR A 204 -15.76 -26.39 -13.74
N VAL A 205 -14.56 -26.10 -13.22
CA VAL A 205 -13.33 -26.86 -13.57
C VAL A 205 -13.42 -28.33 -13.14
N ILE A 206 -14.08 -28.60 -12.00
CA ILE A 206 -14.31 -29.97 -11.51
C ILE A 206 -15.36 -30.68 -12.36
N ALA A 207 -16.50 -30.02 -12.64
CA ALA A 207 -17.64 -30.64 -13.31
C ALA A 207 -17.48 -30.79 -14.84
N ASP A 208 -16.88 -29.82 -15.53
CA ASP A 208 -16.83 -29.79 -16.99
C ASP A 208 -15.73 -30.70 -17.55
N ASN A 209 -16.10 -31.53 -18.54
CA ASN A 209 -15.20 -32.44 -19.24
C ASN A 209 -14.11 -31.75 -20.06
N GLN A 210 -14.34 -30.50 -20.49
CA GLN A 210 -13.32 -29.72 -21.21
C GLN A 210 -12.03 -29.54 -20.39
N TRP A 211 -12.15 -29.54 -19.07
CA TRP A 211 -11.03 -29.41 -18.14
C TRP A 211 -10.33 -30.73 -17.83
N GLY A 212 -10.79 -31.88 -18.34
CA GLY A 212 -10.27 -33.20 -17.96
C GLY A 212 -8.74 -33.36 -18.08
N LYS A 213 -8.11 -32.73 -19.09
CA LYS A 213 -6.65 -32.74 -19.29
C LYS A 213 -5.89 -31.86 -18.29
N HIS A 214 -6.53 -30.82 -17.76
CA HIS A 214 -5.90 -29.80 -16.91
C HIS A 214 -6.33 -29.90 -15.43
N ARG A 215 -7.43 -30.60 -15.14
CA ARG A 215 -8.07 -30.70 -13.81
C ARG A 215 -7.09 -31.14 -12.73
N TYR A 216 -6.28 -32.15 -13.00
CA TYR A 216 -5.28 -32.62 -12.04
C TYR A 216 -4.26 -31.53 -11.67
N ALA A 217 -3.74 -30.80 -12.66
CA ALA A 217 -2.78 -29.72 -12.42
C ALA A 217 -3.40 -28.55 -11.62
N VAL A 218 -4.67 -28.25 -11.86
CA VAL A 218 -5.43 -27.24 -11.10
C VAL A 218 -5.62 -27.69 -9.66
N LEU A 219 -6.13 -28.91 -9.44
CA LEU A 219 -6.37 -29.43 -8.09
C LEU A 219 -5.08 -29.55 -7.28
N GLN A 220 -3.98 -29.98 -7.91
CA GLN A 220 -2.66 -30.01 -7.28
C GLN A 220 -2.18 -28.61 -6.87
N THR A 221 -2.59 -27.57 -7.60
CA THR A 221 -2.25 -26.18 -7.26
C THR A 221 -3.06 -25.70 -6.06
N ILE A 222 -4.33 -26.06 -6.01
CA ILE A 222 -5.25 -25.67 -4.92
C ILE A 222 -4.93 -26.42 -3.63
N SER A 223 -4.48 -27.68 -3.70
CA SER A 223 -4.06 -28.44 -2.52
C SER A 223 -2.87 -27.79 -1.78
N VAL A 224 -2.07 -26.97 -2.46
CA VAL A 224 -0.98 -26.20 -1.81
C VAL A 224 -1.56 -25.16 -0.85
N LEU A 225 -2.76 -24.65 -1.13
CA LEU A 225 -3.41 -23.64 -0.31
C LEU A 225 -3.95 -24.18 1.01
N ASP A 226 -4.18 -25.48 1.08
CA ASP A 226 -4.70 -26.13 2.27
C ASP A 226 -3.83 -25.87 3.50
N GLN A 227 -2.50 -25.81 3.32
CA GLN A 227 -1.54 -25.53 4.39
C GLN A 227 -1.74 -24.14 5.03
N HIS A 228 -2.33 -23.19 4.30
CA HIS A 228 -2.48 -21.80 4.73
C HIS A 228 -3.95 -21.38 4.91
N CYS A 229 -4.90 -22.19 4.45
CA CYS A 229 -6.33 -21.94 4.53
C CYS A 229 -7.07 -23.26 4.79
N PRO A 230 -7.20 -23.67 6.07
CA PRO A 230 -7.79 -24.95 6.47
C PRO A 230 -9.18 -25.31 5.90
N PRO A 231 -10.11 -24.36 5.65
CA PRO A 231 -11.42 -24.73 5.08
C PRO A 231 -11.39 -25.09 3.59
N ILE A 232 -10.25 -24.98 2.91
CA ILE A 232 -10.15 -25.28 1.46
C ILE A 232 -10.30 -26.77 1.17
N ASN A 233 -9.78 -27.67 2.01
CA ASN A 233 -9.94 -29.11 1.80
C ASN A 233 -11.43 -29.52 1.81
N ASP A 234 -12.18 -29.07 2.82
CA ASP A 234 -13.62 -29.32 2.91
C ASP A 234 -14.38 -28.74 1.72
N TYR A 235 -13.98 -27.56 1.25
CA TYR A 235 -14.54 -26.91 0.05
C TYR A 235 -14.31 -27.76 -1.22
N VAL A 236 -13.08 -28.26 -1.43
CA VAL A 236 -12.74 -29.10 -2.57
C VAL A 236 -13.43 -30.46 -2.50
N GLN A 237 -13.54 -31.07 -1.32
CA GLN A 237 -14.26 -32.34 -1.11
C GLN A 237 -15.75 -32.23 -1.44
N ARG A 238 -16.35 -31.05 -1.26
CA ARG A 238 -17.73 -30.73 -1.66
C ARG A 238 -17.84 -30.27 -3.12
N GLU A 239 -16.85 -30.62 -3.94
CA GLU A 239 -16.75 -30.25 -5.35
C GLU A 239 -16.85 -28.73 -5.61
N ALA A 240 -16.43 -27.91 -4.64
CA ALA A 240 -16.50 -26.46 -4.70
C ALA A 240 -17.92 -25.90 -4.93
N ARG A 241 -18.98 -26.66 -4.61
CA ARG A 241 -20.38 -26.25 -4.83
C ARG A 241 -20.92 -25.33 -3.74
N THR A 242 -20.33 -25.40 -2.54
CA THR A 242 -20.75 -24.60 -1.38
C THR A 242 -19.63 -23.64 -1.01
N PRO A 243 -19.78 -22.32 -1.19
CA PRO A 243 -18.76 -21.32 -0.84
C PRO A 243 -18.36 -21.40 0.65
N ILE A 244 -17.13 -20.97 0.95
CA ILE A 244 -16.62 -20.92 2.32
C ILE A 244 -17.26 -19.71 3.02
N ALA A 245 -18.09 -19.95 4.04
CA ALA A 245 -18.71 -18.88 4.80
C ALA A 245 -17.68 -18.21 5.73
N VAL A 246 -17.58 -16.88 5.64
CA VAL A 246 -16.74 -16.03 6.50
C VAL A 246 -17.64 -15.04 7.22
N SER A 247 -17.59 -15.08 8.55
CA SER A 247 -18.37 -14.14 9.36
C SER A 247 -17.78 -12.72 9.28
N SER A 248 -18.64 -11.70 9.47
CA SER A 248 -18.21 -10.29 9.51
C SER A 248 -17.11 -10.02 10.54
N ALA A 249 -17.08 -10.77 11.64
CA ALA A 249 -16.07 -10.66 12.68
C ALA A 249 -14.71 -11.31 12.32
N GLN A 250 -14.70 -12.33 11.46
CA GLN A 250 -13.48 -13.02 11.02
C GLN A 250 -12.85 -12.39 9.77
N LEU A 251 -13.64 -11.66 8.97
CA LEU A 251 -13.14 -11.02 7.75
C LEU A 251 -11.92 -10.11 8.00
N PRO A 252 -11.86 -9.26 9.05
CA PRO A 252 -10.71 -8.38 9.28
C PRO A 252 -9.38 -9.11 9.49
N SER A 253 -9.35 -10.16 10.30
CA SER A 253 -8.13 -10.96 10.50
C SER A 253 -7.75 -11.68 9.22
N TRP A 254 -8.73 -12.18 8.47
CA TRP A 254 -8.47 -12.81 7.17
C TRP A 254 -7.88 -11.81 6.15
N LEU A 255 -8.43 -10.59 6.06
CA LEU A 255 -7.96 -9.54 5.16
C LEU A 255 -6.55 -9.01 5.53
N ASN A 256 -6.24 -8.91 6.83
CA ASN A 256 -4.97 -8.33 7.29
C ASN A 256 -3.86 -9.37 7.48
N ASP A 257 -4.20 -10.61 7.83
CA ASP A 257 -3.21 -11.64 8.14
C ASP A 257 -3.09 -12.68 7.02
N THR A 258 -4.21 -13.11 6.43
CA THR A 258 -4.21 -14.21 5.45
C THR A 258 -4.02 -13.71 4.02
N LEU A 259 -4.75 -12.67 3.60
CA LEU A 259 -4.63 -12.14 2.23
C LEU A 259 -3.22 -11.68 1.86
N PRO A 260 -2.44 -10.99 2.72
CA PRO A 260 -1.07 -10.62 2.37
C PRO A 260 -0.18 -11.83 2.12
N VAL A 261 -0.31 -12.89 2.93
CA VAL A 261 0.43 -14.15 2.73
C VAL A 261 0.06 -14.79 1.40
N LEU A 262 -1.23 -14.83 1.06
CA LEU A 262 -1.71 -15.37 -0.22
C LEU A 262 -1.21 -14.53 -1.41
N ARG A 263 -1.19 -13.20 -1.28
CA ARG A 263 -0.61 -12.30 -2.29
C ARG A 263 0.88 -12.55 -2.50
N LEU A 264 1.64 -12.79 -1.42
CA LEU A 264 3.06 -13.16 -1.50
C LEU A 264 3.27 -14.50 -2.22
N MET A 265 2.32 -15.43 -2.13
CA MET A 265 2.30 -16.67 -2.90
C MET A 265 1.88 -16.46 -4.38
N GLY A 266 1.62 -15.22 -4.80
CA GLY A 266 1.21 -14.88 -6.16
C GLY A 266 -0.28 -15.09 -6.45
N ILE A 267 -1.10 -15.14 -5.39
CA ILE A 267 -2.54 -15.42 -5.48
C ILE A 267 -3.29 -14.11 -5.44
N ARG A 268 -4.13 -13.91 -6.44
CA ARG A 268 -4.96 -12.71 -6.55
C ARG A 268 -6.25 -12.88 -5.77
N SER A 269 -6.75 -11.77 -5.25
CA SER A 269 -8.06 -11.69 -4.59
C SER A 269 -8.98 -10.78 -5.40
N LEU A 270 -10.20 -11.22 -5.68
CA LEU A 270 -11.29 -10.39 -6.17
C LEU A 270 -12.15 -10.01 -4.97
N LEU A 271 -12.13 -8.72 -4.61
CA LEU A 271 -12.91 -8.18 -3.52
C LEU A 271 -14.07 -7.33 -4.06
N PRO A 272 -15.19 -7.22 -3.33
CA PRO A 272 -16.23 -6.26 -3.65
C PRO A 272 -15.66 -4.83 -3.70
N LYS A 273 -16.24 -3.98 -4.57
CA LYS A 273 -15.81 -2.59 -4.70
C LYS A 273 -15.85 -1.88 -3.35
N GLY A 274 -14.76 -1.21 -2.97
CA GLY A 274 -14.63 -0.49 -1.70
C GLY A 274 -14.12 -1.33 -0.51
N MET A 275 -14.04 -2.66 -0.62
CA MET A 275 -13.55 -3.50 0.49
C MET A 275 -12.02 -3.46 0.66
N GLU A 276 -11.27 -3.06 -0.38
CA GLU A 276 -9.81 -2.90 -0.31
C GLU A 276 -9.36 -1.84 0.70
N ALA A 277 -10.21 -0.83 0.94
CA ALA A 277 -9.95 0.26 1.87
C ALA A 277 -11.14 0.40 2.82
N LEU A 278 -11.17 -0.47 3.84
CA LEU A 278 -12.21 -0.44 4.87
C LEU A 278 -12.21 0.91 5.58
N LEU A 279 -13.35 1.59 5.58
CA LEU A 279 -13.55 2.81 6.34
C LEU A 279 -13.59 2.50 7.83
N ARG A 280 -13.11 3.43 8.63
CA ARG A 280 -13.16 3.35 10.09
C ARG A 280 -13.93 4.52 10.65
N PRO A 281 -14.80 4.30 11.66
CA PRO A 281 -15.44 5.39 12.38
C PRO A 281 -14.38 6.28 13.02
N LYS A 282 -14.52 7.59 12.86
CA LYS A 282 -13.65 8.60 13.48
C LYS A 282 -14.48 9.63 14.20
N LEU A 283 -13.91 10.22 15.24
CA LEU A 283 -14.51 11.37 15.91
C LEU A 283 -14.59 12.54 14.92
N SER A 284 -15.75 13.18 14.88
CA SER A 284 -16.02 14.33 14.03
C SER A 284 -16.94 15.30 14.78
N MET A 285 -17.36 16.37 14.11
CA MET A 285 -18.30 17.34 14.64
C MET A 285 -19.15 17.96 13.54
N ARG A 286 -20.31 18.46 13.95
CA ARG A 286 -21.14 19.38 13.18
C ARG A 286 -20.94 20.78 13.72
N ILE A 287 -20.74 21.71 12.79
CA ILE A 287 -20.56 23.13 13.07
C ILE A 287 -21.76 23.87 12.50
N ALA A 288 -22.41 24.67 13.33
CA ALA A 288 -23.48 25.58 12.90
C ALA A 288 -23.12 27.02 13.20
N GLY A 289 -23.37 27.92 12.25
CA GLY A 289 -23.06 29.34 12.39
C GLY A 289 -24.03 30.04 13.35
N GLN A 290 -23.50 30.79 14.30
CA GLN A 290 -24.29 31.61 15.22
C GLN A 290 -24.58 33.00 14.63
N PRO A 291 -25.74 33.61 14.94
CA PRO A 291 -26.02 34.98 14.53
C PRO A 291 -25.04 35.96 15.21
N PRO A 292 -24.69 37.08 14.53
CA PRO A 292 -23.83 38.11 15.10
C PRO A 292 -24.34 38.60 16.46
N SER A 293 -23.55 38.44 17.53
CA SER A 293 -23.76 39.21 18.76
C SER A 293 -23.02 40.54 18.63
N THR A 294 -23.58 41.60 19.21
CA THR A 294 -23.21 42.99 18.93
C THR A 294 -21.83 43.41 19.44
N VAL A 295 -21.10 42.58 20.18
CA VAL A 295 -19.80 42.96 20.75
C VAL A 295 -18.89 41.73 20.89
N SER A 296 -17.76 41.74 20.18
CA SER A 296 -16.59 40.83 20.32
C SER A 296 -16.61 39.52 19.52
N TRP A 297 -16.12 39.56 18.27
CA TRP A 297 -15.87 38.41 17.40
C TRP A 297 -14.57 37.61 17.70
N PHE A 298 -14.04 37.70 18.93
CA PHE A 298 -12.71 37.16 19.25
C PHE A 298 -12.67 35.65 19.58
N ARG A 299 -13.81 34.95 19.70
CA ARG A 299 -13.84 33.52 20.06
C ARG A 299 -14.60 32.69 19.03
N ALA A 300 -14.05 31.52 18.69
CA ALA A 300 -14.72 30.56 17.83
C ALA A 300 -16.08 30.11 18.38
N ASP A 301 -16.22 30.06 19.70
CA ASP A 301 -17.46 29.72 20.40
C ASP A 301 -18.58 30.77 20.21
N ASP A 302 -18.21 32.01 19.87
CA ASP A 302 -19.16 33.08 19.56
C ASP A 302 -19.60 33.04 18.08
N LEU A 303 -18.79 32.43 17.20
CA LEU A 303 -19.04 32.30 15.77
C LEU A 303 -19.84 31.04 15.44
N PHE A 304 -19.59 29.96 16.17
CA PHE A 304 -20.06 28.64 15.83
C PHE A 304 -20.54 27.89 17.06
N SER A 305 -21.60 27.09 16.91
CA SER A 305 -21.94 26.02 17.84
C SER A 305 -21.39 24.70 17.32
N PHE A 306 -20.83 23.90 18.22
CA PHE A 306 -20.19 22.62 17.90
C PHE A 306 -20.97 21.47 18.53
N ASP A 307 -21.31 20.48 17.73
CA ASP A 307 -21.95 19.24 18.15
C ASP A 307 -21.07 18.05 17.78
N TRP A 308 -20.64 17.25 18.76
CA TRP A 308 -19.73 16.13 18.54
C TRP A 308 -20.46 14.94 17.92
N GLN A 309 -19.89 14.39 16.86
CA GLN A 309 -20.50 13.36 16.03
C GLN A 309 -19.45 12.34 15.58
N ILE A 310 -19.86 11.32 14.83
CA ILE A 310 -18.94 10.30 14.29
C ILE A 310 -19.00 10.36 12.78
N ALA A 311 -17.84 10.45 12.13
CA ALA A 311 -17.74 10.32 10.69
C ALA A 311 -17.38 8.88 10.30
N ILE A 312 -18.04 8.37 9.27
CA ILE A 312 -17.75 7.13 8.58
C ILE A 312 -17.67 7.50 7.09
N GLY A 313 -16.45 7.65 6.58
CA GLY A 313 -16.25 8.25 5.25
C GLY A 313 -16.83 9.65 5.20
N ASP A 314 -17.73 9.87 4.23
CA ASP A 314 -18.45 11.14 4.05
C ASP A 314 -19.76 11.23 4.85
N HIS A 315 -20.12 10.15 5.56
CA HIS A 315 -21.33 10.09 6.35
C HIS A 315 -21.08 10.48 7.80
N ILE A 316 -21.88 11.38 8.32
CA ILE A 316 -21.80 11.83 9.71
C ILE A 316 -23.02 11.31 10.47
N LEU A 317 -22.75 10.62 11.57
CA LEU A 317 -23.72 9.98 12.44
C LEU A 317 -23.84 10.76 13.74
N GLY A 318 -25.07 11.03 14.14
CA GLY A 318 -25.36 11.58 15.46
C GLY A 318 -25.17 10.55 16.58
N LYS A 319 -25.12 11.02 17.83
CA LYS A 319 -24.93 10.16 19.01
C LYS A 319 -25.90 8.96 19.07
N ARG A 320 -27.20 9.18 18.81
CA ARG A 320 -28.22 8.12 18.86
C ARG A 320 -28.04 7.07 17.78
N GLU A 321 -27.70 7.49 16.57
CA GLU A 321 -27.49 6.59 15.42
C GLU A 321 -26.23 5.75 15.66
N PHE A 322 -25.18 6.35 16.21
CA PHE A 322 -23.96 5.65 16.60
C PHE A 322 -24.21 4.64 17.73
N GLU A 323 -24.98 5.00 18.76
CA GLU A 323 -25.34 4.07 19.84
C GLU A 323 -26.11 2.84 19.33
N GLN A 324 -27.01 3.02 18.35
CA GLN A 324 -27.71 1.90 17.71
C GLN A 324 -26.75 1.01 16.91
N LEU A 325 -25.78 1.60 16.23
CA LEU A 325 -24.75 0.87 15.49
C LEU A 325 -23.89 0.03 16.44
N VAL A 326 -23.43 0.59 17.56
CA VAL A 326 -22.57 -0.10 18.52
C VAL A 326 -23.27 -1.31 19.20
N GLN A 327 -24.59 -1.27 19.38
CA GLN A 327 -25.33 -2.31 20.11
C GLN A 327 -25.46 -3.66 19.39
N GLY A 328 -25.28 -3.72 18.07
CA GLY A 328 -25.51 -4.94 17.29
C GLY A 328 -24.47 -5.24 16.22
N ALA A 329 -23.45 -4.39 16.08
CA ALA A 329 -22.52 -4.45 14.96
C ALA A 329 -21.07 -4.70 15.42
N SER A 330 -20.44 -5.74 14.87
CA SER A 330 -19.00 -5.99 15.04
C SER A 330 -18.39 -6.53 13.75
N GLY A 331 -17.14 -6.16 13.48
CA GLY A 331 -16.43 -6.60 12.27
C GLY A 331 -16.71 -5.72 11.05
N VAL A 332 -16.68 -6.30 9.87
CA VAL A 332 -16.93 -5.56 8.61
C VAL A 332 -18.40 -5.59 8.26
N LEU A 333 -18.99 -4.40 8.07
CA LEU A 333 -20.36 -4.24 7.60
C LEU A 333 -20.45 -3.28 6.42
N ARG A 334 -21.47 -3.46 5.60
CA ARG A 334 -21.79 -2.54 4.51
C ARG A 334 -22.80 -1.50 4.99
N ILE A 335 -22.41 -0.23 4.96
CA ILE A 335 -23.24 0.92 5.32
C ILE A 335 -23.31 1.84 4.10
N LYS A 336 -24.51 2.04 3.53
CA LYS A 336 -24.75 2.94 2.37
C LYS A 336 -23.74 2.73 1.22
N ASP A 337 -23.54 1.46 0.84
CA ASP A 337 -22.60 1.04 -0.22
C ASP A 337 -21.10 1.11 0.10
N GLU A 338 -20.74 1.47 1.33
CA GLU A 338 -19.35 1.47 1.80
C GLU A 338 -19.08 0.37 2.82
N TYR A 339 -17.86 -0.19 2.81
CA TYR A 339 -17.44 -1.19 3.78
C TYR A 339 -16.76 -0.52 4.96
N VAL A 340 -17.30 -0.77 6.15
CA VAL A 340 -16.89 -0.14 7.40
C VAL A 340 -16.41 -1.22 8.37
N TYR A 341 -15.20 -1.03 8.89
CA TYR A 341 -14.65 -1.88 9.93
C TYR A 341 -14.99 -1.34 11.32
N LEU A 342 -15.61 -2.18 12.13
CA LEU A 342 -16.08 -1.88 13.47
C LEU A 342 -15.32 -2.71 14.50
N ASP A 343 -14.27 -2.11 15.07
CA ASP A 343 -13.52 -2.68 16.18
C ASP A 343 -14.21 -2.36 17.52
N PRO A 344 -14.58 -3.36 18.33
CA PRO A 344 -15.20 -3.14 19.64
C PRO A 344 -14.42 -2.20 20.56
N LYS A 345 -13.08 -2.23 20.52
CA LYS A 345 -12.23 -1.35 21.35
C LYS A 345 -12.28 0.10 20.87
N GLU A 346 -12.21 0.31 19.56
CA GLU A 346 -12.31 1.66 18.96
C GLU A 346 -13.71 2.24 19.20
N LEU A 347 -14.76 1.45 19.00
CA LEU A 347 -16.14 1.86 19.25
C LEU A 347 -16.40 2.25 20.71
N ALA A 348 -15.84 1.51 21.68
CA ALA A 348 -15.93 1.86 23.09
C ALA A 348 -15.21 3.19 23.38
N SER A 349 -14.04 3.41 22.79
CA SER A 349 -13.29 4.65 22.93
C SER A 349 -14.04 5.85 22.33
N LEU A 350 -14.64 5.68 21.15
CA LEU A 350 -15.45 6.71 20.49
C LEU A 350 -16.73 7.01 21.27
N SER A 351 -17.39 5.99 21.83
CA SER A 351 -18.55 6.17 22.70
C SER A 351 -18.20 6.99 23.94
N ALA A 352 -17.05 6.71 24.56
CA ALA A 352 -16.56 7.48 25.69
C ALA A 352 -16.24 8.94 25.30
N ALA A 353 -15.63 9.15 24.13
CA ALA A 353 -15.36 10.49 23.61
C ALA A 353 -16.64 11.28 23.31
N LEU A 354 -17.70 10.65 22.79
CA LEU A 354 -19.00 11.31 22.61
C LEU A 354 -19.70 11.64 23.95
N ALA A 355 -19.48 10.82 24.98
CA ALA A 355 -20.03 11.06 26.31
C ALA A 355 -19.28 12.18 27.06
N ALA A 356 -17.95 12.22 26.91
CA ALA A 356 -17.07 13.23 27.48
C ALA A 356 -16.15 13.79 26.38
N PRO A 357 -16.62 14.79 25.61
CA PRO A 357 -15.88 15.33 24.48
C PRO A 357 -14.51 15.88 24.88
N PRO A 358 -13.49 15.74 24.03
CA PRO A 358 -12.18 16.28 24.30
C PRO A 358 -12.26 17.81 24.40
N LYS A 359 -11.45 18.39 25.29
CA LYS A 359 -11.33 19.84 25.43
C LYS A 359 -10.51 20.39 24.26
N VAL A 360 -11.19 20.91 23.25
CA VAL A 360 -10.57 21.61 22.12
C VAL A 360 -10.53 23.10 22.41
N THR A 361 -9.41 23.75 22.11
CA THR A 361 -9.27 25.20 22.34
C THR A 361 -10.02 26.00 21.26
N ALA A 362 -10.50 27.21 21.56
CA ALA A 362 -11.20 28.03 20.58
C ALA A 362 -10.41 28.28 19.27
N PRO A 363 -9.08 28.55 19.28
CA PRO A 363 -8.31 28.67 18.04
C PRO A 363 -8.28 27.38 17.22
N GLU A 364 -8.25 26.24 17.89
CA GLU A 364 -8.23 24.92 17.26
C GLU A 364 -9.59 24.59 16.64
N LEU A 365 -10.70 24.92 17.30
CA LEU A 365 -12.04 24.83 16.72
C LEU A 365 -12.19 25.67 15.45
N LEU A 366 -11.63 26.89 15.43
CA LEU A 366 -11.61 27.72 14.22
C LEU A 366 -10.77 27.08 13.10
N ARG A 367 -9.62 26.49 13.43
CA ARG A 367 -8.79 25.76 12.47
C ARG A 367 -9.55 24.58 11.87
N ILE A 368 -10.22 23.78 12.69
CA ILE A 368 -11.06 22.65 12.25
C ILE A 368 -12.19 23.17 11.35
N ALA A 369 -12.86 24.25 11.76
CA ALA A 369 -13.95 24.86 10.99
C ALA A 369 -13.50 25.32 9.61
N ILE A 370 -12.31 25.93 9.50
CA ILE A 370 -11.72 26.37 8.23
C ILE A 370 -11.24 25.18 7.40
N ALA A 371 -10.53 24.21 8.02
CA ALA A 371 -9.98 23.05 7.34
C ALA A 371 -11.07 22.14 6.76
N GLY A 372 -12.18 21.95 7.49
CA GLY A 372 -13.27 21.08 7.06
C GLY A 372 -13.07 19.62 7.45
N GLU A 373 -12.08 19.36 8.29
CA GLU A 373 -11.80 18.06 8.84
C GLU A 373 -11.22 18.15 10.25
N LEU A 374 -11.40 17.07 11.01
CA LEU A 374 -10.74 16.78 12.28
C LEU A 374 -9.97 15.47 12.12
N ASP A 375 -8.63 15.50 12.21
CA ASP A 375 -7.78 14.30 12.09
C ASP A 375 -8.08 13.44 10.84
N GLY A 376 -8.34 14.11 9.72
CA GLY A 376 -8.71 13.50 8.44
C GLY A 376 -10.12 12.89 8.42
N ALA A 377 -11.00 13.27 9.34
CA ALA A 377 -12.42 12.97 9.34
C ALA A 377 -13.21 14.22 8.90
N ALA A 378 -14.07 14.08 7.89
CA ALA A 378 -14.88 15.20 7.42
C ALA A 378 -15.82 15.72 8.52
N ILE A 379 -15.98 17.04 8.61
CA ILE A 379 -16.94 17.70 9.51
C ILE A 379 -18.17 18.21 8.76
N ALA A 380 -19.33 18.22 9.42
CA ALA A 380 -20.54 18.80 8.85
C ALA A 380 -20.55 20.30 9.09
N ARG A 381 -20.98 21.07 8.09
CA ARG A 381 -21.21 22.51 8.19
C ARG A 381 -22.63 22.82 7.78
N ASP A 382 -23.29 23.74 8.48
CA ASP A 382 -24.55 24.29 8.01
C ASP A 382 -24.32 25.51 7.08
N LYS A 383 -25.39 25.98 6.44
CA LYS A 383 -25.33 27.10 5.50
C LYS A 383 -24.81 28.39 6.15
N ASN A 384 -25.11 28.59 7.43
CA ASN A 384 -24.66 29.78 8.17
C ASN A 384 -23.16 29.71 8.44
N ALA A 385 -22.66 28.54 8.85
CA ALA A 385 -21.25 28.30 9.06
C ALA A 385 -20.47 28.49 7.75
N GLU A 386 -20.98 27.97 6.63
CA GLU A 386 -20.41 28.21 5.31
C GLU A 386 -20.36 29.70 4.95
N ALA A 387 -21.43 30.45 5.22
CA ALA A 387 -21.47 31.88 4.94
C ALA A 387 -20.45 32.67 5.79
N ILE A 388 -20.30 32.32 7.08
CA ILE A 388 -19.30 32.91 7.97
C ILE A 388 -17.89 32.57 7.45
N LEU A 389 -17.63 31.32 7.08
CA LEU A 389 -16.33 30.88 6.58
C LEU A 389 -15.96 31.55 5.24
N ARG A 390 -16.91 31.75 4.33
CA ARG A 390 -16.69 32.52 3.10
C ARG A 390 -16.31 33.95 3.40
N LYS A 391 -17.09 34.62 4.28
CA LYS A 391 -16.72 35.95 4.78
C LYS A 391 -15.35 35.96 5.43
N LEU A 392 -14.94 34.85 6.07
CA LEU A 392 -13.61 34.67 6.68
C LEU A 392 -12.46 34.53 5.66
N GLN A 393 -12.73 34.11 4.43
CA GLN A 393 -11.72 33.86 3.39
C GLN A 393 -11.67 34.94 2.31
N ASP A 394 -12.81 35.56 2.00
CA ASP A 394 -12.91 36.54 0.92
C ASP A 394 -12.30 37.89 1.35
N ILE A 395 -11.37 38.39 0.53
CA ILE A 395 -10.79 39.73 0.64
C ILE A 395 -11.40 40.56 -0.48
N GLU A 396 -12.48 41.29 -0.17
CA GLU A 396 -13.03 42.25 -1.12
C GLU A 396 -12.14 43.49 -1.22
N PRO A 397 -11.82 43.96 -2.44
CA PRO A 397 -11.05 45.17 -2.62
C PRO A 397 -11.85 46.38 -2.13
N CYS A 398 -11.30 47.11 -1.16
CA CYS A 398 -11.86 48.37 -0.69
C CYS A 398 -11.23 49.53 -1.46
N SER A 399 -11.99 50.61 -1.67
CA SER A 399 -11.44 51.86 -2.17
C SER A 399 -10.42 52.42 -1.16
N LEU A 400 -9.35 53.03 -1.67
CA LEU A 400 -8.41 53.74 -0.80
C LEU A 400 -9.13 54.84 -0.02
N PRO A 401 -8.80 55.04 1.28
CA PRO A 401 -9.47 56.01 2.12
C PRO A 401 -9.17 57.45 1.71
N ASP A 402 -10.14 58.33 1.96
CA ASP A 402 -10.01 59.76 1.67
C ASP A 402 -8.93 60.40 2.55
N GLY A 403 -8.08 61.24 1.96
CA GLY A 403 -6.99 61.92 2.66
C GLY A 403 -5.67 61.14 2.75
N LEU A 404 -5.55 60.01 2.07
CA LEU A 404 -4.29 59.30 1.92
C LEU A 404 -3.40 59.98 0.87
N GLU A 405 -2.42 60.78 1.32
CA GLU A 405 -1.46 61.47 0.45
C GLU A 405 -0.31 60.55 0.00
N ALA A 406 -0.63 59.38 -0.54
CA ALA A 406 0.34 58.41 -1.04
C ALA A 406 -0.25 57.49 -2.11
N GLN A 407 0.58 57.01 -3.02
CA GLN A 407 0.21 55.95 -3.97
C GLN A 407 0.68 54.60 -3.44
N LEU A 408 -0.26 53.69 -3.19
CA LEU A 408 0.06 52.33 -2.77
C LEU A 408 0.44 51.50 -4.00
N ARG A 409 1.43 50.63 -3.81
CA ARG A 409 1.74 49.59 -4.79
C ARG A 409 0.69 48.46 -4.69
N PRO A 410 0.48 47.65 -5.74
CA PRO A 410 -0.55 46.61 -5.72
C PRO A 410 -0.46 45.62 -4.54
N TYR A 411 0.74 45.32 -4.05
CA TYR A 411 0.90 44.46 -2.87
C TYR A 411 0.57 45.18 -1.55
N GLN A 412 0.80 46.49 -1.48
CA GLN A 412 0.44 47.32 -0.32
C GLN A 412 -1.07 47.50 -0.25
N GLU A 413 -1.75 47.66 -1.40
CA GLU A 413 -3.21 47.68 -1.47
C GLU A 413 -3.82 46.37 -0.96
N ARG A 414 -3.23 45.21 -1.35
CA ARG A 414 -3.65 43.91 -0.81
C ARG A 414 -3.46 43.82 0.70
N GLY A 415 -2.30 44.24 1.21
CA GLY A 415 -2.03 44.24 2.65
C GLY A 415 -2.93 45.20 3.43
N PHE A 416 -3.21 46.39 2.90
CA PHE A 416 -4.21 47.32 3.40
C PHE A 416 -5.61 46.69 3.46
N ASN A 417 -6.10 46.13 2.34
CA ASN A 417 -7.42 45.51 2.26
C ASN A 417 -7.56 44.37 3.28
N TRP A 418 -6.51 43.54 3.43
CA TRP A 418 -6.47 42.47 4.41
C TRP A 418 -6.52 43.00 5.85
N LEU A 419 -5.70 44.01 6.19
CA LEU A 419 -5.69 44.64 7.52
C LEU A 419 -7.04 45.27 7.87
N PHE A 420 -7.58 46.09 6.98
CA PHE A 420 -8.85 46.78 7.16
C PHE A 420 -9.99 45.77 7.38
N ARG A 421 -10.07 44.76 6.51
CA ARG A 421 -11.08 43.72 6.60
C ARG A 421 -10.95 42.91 7.89
N ASN A 422 -9.74 42.50 8.30
CA ASN A 422 -9.54 41.78 9.57
C ASN A 422 -10.03 42.62 10.75
N ALA A 423 -9.74 43.92 10.76
CA ALA A 423 -10.24 44.81 11.79
C ALA A 423 -11.77 44.93 11.77
N CYS A 424 -12.40 45.05 10.59
CA CYS A 424 -13.86 45.09 10.46
C CYS A 424 -14.55 43.82 10.96
N ILE A 425 -13.93 42.65 10.79
CA ILE A 425 -14.46 41.38 11.30
C ILE A 425 -13.98 41.05 12.72
N GLY A 426 -13.31 41.98 13.41
CA GLY A 426 -12.90 41.84 14.81
C GLY A 426 -11.64 40.99 15.05
N PHE A 427 -10.84 40.70 14.02
CA PHE A 427 -9.58 39.97 14.13
C PHE A 427 -8.39 40.92 14.28
N GLY A 428 -7.44 40.53 15.14
CA GLY A 428 -6.10 41.12 15.15
C GLY A 428 -5.31 40.72 13.91
N SER A 429 -4.27 41.49 13.58
CA SER A 429 -3.43 41.22 12.40
C SER A 429 -1.95 41.30 12.77
N VAL A 430 -1.16 40.33 12.29
CA VAL A 430 0.31 40.38 12.33
C VAL A 430 0.80 40.56 10.91
N ILE A 431 1.32 41.74 10.60
CA ILE A 431 1.91 42.02 9.29
C ILE A 431 3.40 41.66 9.30
N ALA A 432 3.72 40.52 8.70
CA ALA A 432 5.08 39.95 8.66
C ALA A 432 5.77 40.12 7.29
N ASP A 433 5.43 41.17 6.53
CA ASP A 433 6.12 41.51 5.28
C ASP A 433 7.61 41.78 5.52
N ASP A 434 8.45 41.53 4.51
CA ASP A 434 9.88 41.83 4.54
C ASP A 434 10.20 43.30 4.87
N MET A 435 11.41 43.53 5.38
CA MET A 435 11.92 44.88 5.66
C MET A 435 11.96 45.72 4.37
N GLY A 436 11.51 46.98 4.46
CA GLY A 436 11.51 47.90 3.31
C GLY A 436 10.25 47.88 2.44
N LEU A 437 9.31 46.94 2.62
CA LEU A 437 8.07 46.87 1.83
C LEU A 437 6.99 47.92 2.19
N GLY A 438 7.26 48.79 3.17
CA GLY A 438 6.36 49.89 3.53
C GLY A 438 5.15 49.47 4.36
N LYS A 439 5.34 48.57 5.34
CA LYS A 439 4.31 48.14 6.31
C LYS A 439 3.60 49.31 7.00
N THR A 440 4.35 50.34 7.36
CA THR A 440 3.80 51.55 8.02
C THR A 440 2.74 52.22 7.16
N LEU A 441 2.96 52.34 5.85
CA LEU A 441 2.00 52.95 4.93
C LEU A 441 0.70 52.12 4.86
N GLN A 442 0.82 50.79 4.82
CA GLN A 442 -0.34 49.88 4.82
C GLN A 442 -1.18 50.04 6.10
N VAL A 443 -0.52 50.15 7.26
CA VAL A 443 -1.20 50.36 8.55
C VAL A 443 -1.87 51.74 8.61
N ILE A 444 -1.22 52.80 8.13
CA ILE A 444 -1.81 54.15 8.07
C ILE A 444 -3.07 54.13 7.21
N ALA A 445 -3.02 53.52 6.02
CA ALA A 445 -4.18 53.37 5.15
C ALA A 445 -5.32 52.61 5.85
N ALA A 446 -5.01 51.51 6.57
CA ALA A 446 -6.02 50.74 7.28
C ALA A 446 -6.69 51.55 8.40
N ILE A 447 -5.91 52.30 9.20
CA ILE A 447 -6.43 53.16 10.27
C ILE A 447 -7.29 54.29 9.70
N LEU A 448 -6.88 54.90 8.58
CA LEU A 448 -7.64 55.96 7.93
C LEU A 448 -8.97 55.44 7.41
N ALA A 449 -9.00 54.25 6.81
CA ALA A 449 -10.24 53.59 6.41
C ALA A 449 -11.14 53.27 7.61
N LEU A 450 -10.60 52.75 8.71
CA LEU A 450 -11.36 52.50 9.95
C LEU A 450 -11.95 53.78 10.54
N LYS A 451 -11.21 54.90 10.47
CA LYS A 451 -11.72 56.23 10.86
C LYS A 451 -12.87 56.66 9.96
N GLN A 452 -12.72 56.49 8.64
CA GLN A 452 -13.72 56.91 7.66
C GLN A 452 -15.06 56.17 7.82
N VAL A 453 -15.03 54.88 8.18
CA VAL A 453 -16.24 54.09 8.46
C VAL A 453 -16.76 54.25 9.90
N GLY A 454 -16.19 55.17 10.68
CA GLY A 454 -16.60 55.45 12.05
C GLY A 454 -16.29 54.34 13.06
N ALA A 455 -15.51 53.32 12.67
CA ALA A 455 -15.14 52.21 13.55
C ALA A 455 -14.21 52.64 14.70
N LEU A 456 -13.59 53.83 14.58
CA LEU A 456 -12.74 54.44 15.61
C LEU A 456 -13.47 55.51 16.46
N ASP A 457 -14.73 55.82 16.15
CA ASP A 457 -15.49 56.87 16.83
C ASP A 457 -16.14 56.39 18.14
N ALA A 458 -16.24 55.06 18.34
CA ALA A 458 -16.86 54.45 19.51
C ALA A 458 -15.85 54.17 20.64
N ALA A 459 -15.89 55.05 21.64
CA ALA A 459 -15.47 54.91 23.04
C ALA A 459 -13.95 54.82 23.37
N LYS A 460 -13.55 55.74 24.25
CA LYS A 460 -12.32 55.73 25.07
C LYS A 460 -11.91 54.30 25.46
N ALA A 461 -10.65 53.96 25.19
CA ALA A 461 -9.97 52.83 25.83
C ALA A 461 -10.26 52.85 27.33
N ARG A 462 -10.92 51.82 27.84
CA ARG A 462 -11.04 51.51 29.27
C ARG A 462 -9.96 50.53 29.66
#